data_AF-A0A4C2A3L5-F1
#
_entry.id   AF-A0A4C2A3L5-F1
#
_cell.length_a   1.000
_cell.length_b   1.000
_cell.length_c   1.000
_cell.angle_alpha   90.00
_cell.angle_beta   90.00
_cell.angle_gamma   90.00
#
_symmetry.space_group_name_H-M   'P 1'
#
loop_
_entity.id
_entity.type
_entity.pdbx_description
1 polymer ?
#
loop_
_entity_poly.entity_id
_entity_poly.type
_entity_poly.pdbx_seq_one_letter_code
_entity_poly.pdbx_strand_id
1 'polypeptide(L)'
;MVRAMRLADIPDITCNVHQLQICVRHMLDYDEDVKSLIGKCKKICTHFNHSQIAQSELHKIQSEQLNQQPLCLLQECNTRWSSTFYMIERMIQIQDSLCLYASKHNIPQISPQEWQQLKKLITLLHPFEEITREMSGSSTSISSVIPLIHTLKHTLQIENNKPDTNEKFKDLIKSTIDQLNSRFGELHLNNFYSIATYLDPRYKTKFFNEVTKENVESEIITMLGDVGESSDTNEAEGTSSPVAKRARLPEGNEATTSTRDNITSILSDILMSSDEDDDHASANGNVVDKF
;
A
#
# COMPACT_ATOMS: atom_id res chain seq x y z
N MET A 1 11.36 9.80 -17.74
CA MET A 1 12.24 8.66 -17.41
C MET A 1 12.00 7.50 -18.37
N VAL A 2 10.83 6.83 -18.36
CA VAL A 2 10.50 5.72 -19.30
C VAL A 2 10.80 6.05 -20.77
N ARG A 3 10.35 7.22 -21.26
CA ARG A 3 10.64 7.65 -22.64
C ARG A 3 12.14 7.82 -22.92
N ALA A 4 12.93 8.24 -21.94
CA ALA A 4 14.37 8.38 -22.10
C ALA A 4 15.08 7.02 -22.11
N MET A 5 14.66 6.08 -21.26
CA MET A 5 15.22 4.72 -21.24
C MET A 5 14.93 3.98 -22.55
N ARG A 6 13.71 4.10 -23.08
CA ARG A 6 13.36 3.56 -24.41
C ARG A 6 14.17 4.18 -25.54
N LEU A 7 14.47 5.47 -25.48
CA LEU A 7 15.32 6.13 -26.48
C LEU A 7 16.80 5.73 -26.35
N ALA A 8 17.22 5.29 -25.17
CA ALA A 8 18.58 4.85 -24.88
C ALA A 8 18.76 3.32 -24.97
N ASP A 9 17.70 2.57 -25.30
CA ASP A 9 17.66 1.11 -25.33
C ASP A 9 18.12 0.44 -24.01
N ILE A 10 17.78 1.08 -22.88
CA ILE A 10 18.09 0.56 -21.54
C ILE A 10 16.83 -0.07 -20.96
N PRO A 11 16.90 -1.31 -20.41
CA PRO A 11 15.78 -1.93 -19.72
C PRO A 11 15.23 -1.01 -18.62
N ASP A 12 13.91 -0.80 -18.61
CA ASP A 12 13.24 0.00 -17.59
C ASP A 12 12.30 -0.84 -16.72
N ILE A 13 12.27 -0.52 -15.43
CA ILE A 13 11.35 -1.12 -14.47
C ILE A 13 10.29 -0.06 -14.16
N THR A 14 9.02 -0.43 -14.35
CA THR A 14 7.93 0.49 -14.04
C THR A 14 7.84 0.72 -12.54
N CYS A 15 7.47 1.94 -12.13
CA CYS A 15 7.35 2.28 -10.73
C CYS A 15 6.19 1.50 -10.08
N ASN A 16 6.49 0.55 -9.20
CA ASN A 16 5.47 -0.28 -8.54
C ASN A 16 4.49 0.54 -7.69
N VAL A 17 4.97 1.60 -7.03
CA VAL A 17 4.12 2.57 -6.30
C VAL A 17 3.11 3.24 -7.23
N HIS A 18 3.54 3.58 -8.46
CA HIS A 18 2.63 4.14 -9.46
C HIS A 18 1.58 3.12 -9.91
N GLN A 19 1.96 1.85 -10.09
CA GLN A 19 1.01 0.78 -10.41
C GLN A 19 -0.02 0.57 -9.29
N LEU A 20 0.41 0.56 -8.03
CA LEU A 20 -0.50 0.50 -6.86
C LEU A 20 -1.47 1.69 -6.83
N GLN A 21 -0.97 2.90 -7.10
CA GLN A 21 -1.82 4.08 -7.19
C GLN A 21 -2.92 3.92 -8.26
N ILE A 22 -2.64 3.27 -9.38
CA ILE A 22 -3.66 2.99 -10.40
C ILE A 22 -4.71 2.01 -9.87
N CYS A 23 -4.31 0.94 -9.16
CA CYS A 23 -5.23 0.00 -8.51
C CYS A 23 -6.14 0.71 -7.49
N VAL A 24 -5.58 1.59 -6.66
CA VAL A 24 -6.37 2.34 -5.67
C VAL A 24 -7.34 3.30 -6.36
N ARG A 25 -6.92 4.01 -7.40
CA ARG A 25 -7.83 4.87 -8.17
C ARG A 25 -8.98 4.08 -8.74
N HIS A 26 -8.69 2.91 -9.33
CA HIS A 26 -9.74 2.02 -9.80
C HIS A 26 -10.72 1.64 -8.69
N MET A 27 -10.23 1.30 -7.48
CA MET A 27 -11.10 1.02 -6.33
C MET A 27 -11.99 2.22 -5.96
N LEU A 28 -11.41 3.42 -5.88
CA LEU A 28 -12.15 4.64 -5.53
C LEU A 28 -13.16 5.04 -6.62
N ASP A 29 -12.87 4.67 -7.87
CA ASP A 29 -13.68 5.01 -9.04
C ASP A 29 -14.66 3.92 -9.47
N TYR A 30 -14.69 2.78 -8.78
CA TYR A 30 -15.47 1.59 -9.16
C TYR A 30 -16.98 1.78 -9.03
N ASP A 31 -17.44 2.37 -7.91
CA ASP A 31 -18.84 2.57 -7.59
C ASP A 31 -19.16 4.08 -7.49
N GLU A 32 -20.23 4.50 -8.16
CA GLU A 32 -20.74 5.88 -8.09
C GLU A 32 -21.20 6.25 -6.66
N ASP A 33 -21.68 5.28 -5.87
CA ASP A 33 -22.02 5.49 -4.46
C ASP A 33 -20.78 5.89 -3.66
N VAL A 34 -19.64 5.21 -3.89
CA VAL A 34 -18.36 5.51 -3.24
C VAL A 34 -17.86 6.88 -3.67
N LYS A 35 -17.90 7.21 -4.97
CA LYS A 35 -17.51 8.54 -5.47
C LYS A 35 -18.36 9.65 -4.86
N SER A 36 -19.68 9.46 -4.81
CA SER A 36 -20.62 10.42 -4.23
C SER A 36 -20.33 10.66 -2.75
N LEU A 37 -20.05 9.59 -2.00
CA LEU A 37 -19.72 9.64 -0.59
C LEU A 37 -18.38 10.36 -0.34
N ILE A 38 -17.35 10.08 -1.14
CA ILE A 38 -16.08 10.83 -1.10
C ILE A 38 -16.33 12.31 -1.43
N GLY A 39 -17.17 12.61 -2.43
CA GLY A 39 -17.57 13.97 -2.78
C GLY A 39 -18.25 14.71 -1.63
N LYS A 40 -19.09 14.01 -0.85
CA LYS A 40 -19.70 14.57 0.38
C LYS A 40 -18.62 14.87 1.43
N CYS A 41 -17.66 13.95 1.64
CA CYS A 41 -16.54 14.16 2.55
C CYS A 41 -15.71 15.40 2.16
N LYS A 42 -15.42 15.57 0.86
CA LYS A 42 -14.71 16.74 0.33
C LYS A 42 -15.46 18.05 0.64
N LYS A 43 -16.78 18.09 0.46
CA LYS A 43 -17.60 19.28 0.76
C LYS A 43 -17.54 19.65 2.24
N ILE A 44 -17.62 18.66 3.13
CA ILE A 44 -17.51 18.86 4.58
C ILE A 44 -16.13 19.43 4.92
N CYS A 45 -15.04 18.83 4.43
CA CYS A 45 -13.69 19.33 4.68
C CYS A 45 -13.50 20.75 4.14
N THR A 46 -14.05 21.06 2.96
CA THR A 46 -14.03 22.39 2.36
C THR A 46 -14.71 23.43 3.26
N HIS A 47 -15.88 23.12 3.83
CA HIS A 47 -16.58 24.01 4.75
C HIS A 47 -15.71 24.44 5.93
N PHE A 48 -15.06 23.49 6.60
CA PHE A 48 -14.21 23.78 7.76
C PHE A 48 -12.91 24.48 7.39
N ASN A 49 -12.26 24.10 6.29
CA ASN A 49 -11.01 24.70 5.87
C ASN A 49 -11.16 26.15 5.35
N HIS A 50 -12.33 26.52 4.83
CA HIS A 50 -12.61 27.88 4.37
C HIS A 50 -13.24 28.79 5.44
N SER A 51 -13.74 28.24 6.55
CA SER A 51 -14.41 29.01 7.59
C SER A 51 -13.69 28.87 8.94
N GLN A 52 -12.91 29.90 9.28
CA GLN A 52 -12.25 29.98 10.59
C GLN A 52 -13.26 29.90 11.75
N ILE A 53 -14.46 30.45 11.56
CA ILE A 53 -15.54 30.39 12.56
C ILE A 53 -16.00 28.94 12.76
N ALA A 54 -16.25 28.21 11.67
CA ALA A 54 -16.65 26.80 11.73
C ALA A 54 -15.54 25.94 12.36
N GLN A 55 -14.28 26.18 11.98
CA GLN A 55 -13.13 25.46 12.53
C GLN A 55 -12.96 25.73 14.04
N SER A 56 -13.08 26.98 14.47
CA SER A 56 -13.02 27.33 15.89
C SER A 56 -14.17 26.72 16.69
N GLU A 57 -15.38 26.64 16.13
CA GLU A 57 -16.51 25.98 16.79
C GLU A 57 -16.33 24.46 16.85
N LEU A 58 -15.82 23.83 15.80
CA LEU A 58 -15.48 22.40 15.80
C LEU A 58 -14.45 22.09 16.89
N HIS A 59 -13.42 22.93 17.04
CA HIS A 59 -12.44 22.78 18.11
C HIS A 59 -13.07 22.90 19.51
N LYS A 60 -13.98 23.86 19.71
CA LYS A 60 -14.73 23.96 20.99
C LYS A 60 -15.56 22.71 21.26
N ILE A 61 -16.21 22.15 20.24
CA ILE A 61 -16.94 20.88 20.38
C ILE A 61 -15.99 19.77 20.83
N GLN A 62 -14.82 19.65 20.18
CA GLN A 62 -13.81 18.64 20.53
C GLN A 62 -13.32 18.80 21.97
N SER A 63 -12.87 19.99 22.36
CA SER A 63 -12.24 20.20 23.67
C SER A 63 -13.24 20.31 24.82
N GLU A 64 -14.32 21.06 24.66
CA GLU A 64 -15.21 21.44 25.77
C GLU A 64 -16.38 20.47 25.96
N GLN A 65 -16.88 19.85 24.88
CA GLN A 65 -18.04 18.95 24.94
C GLN A 65 -17.64 17.47 24.94
N LEU A 66 -16.59 17.11 24.20
CA LEU A 66 -16.17 15.71 24.02
C LEU A 66 -14.87 15.35 24.75
N ASN A 67 -14.15 16.33 25.33
CA ASN A 67 -12.84 16.16 25.97
C ASN A 67 -11.82 15.44 25.07
N GLN A 68 -11.83 15.74 23.77
CA GLN A 68 -10.94 15.19 22.75
C GLN A 68 -9.83 16.18 22.41
N GLN A 69 -8.70 15.65 21.92
CA GLN A 69 -7.66 16.48 21.32
C GLN A 69 -8.22 17.19 20.07
N PRO A 70 -8.14 18.54 19.99
CA PRO A 70 -8.67 19.25 18.84
C PRO A 70 -7.88 18.95 17.57
N LEU A 71 -8.58 18.51 16.52
CA LEU A 71 -7.99 18.14 15.24
C LEU A 71 -8.70 18.87 14.10
N CYS A 72 -7.91 19.35 13.14
CA CYS A 72 -8.42 19.89 11.88
C CYS A 72 -8.75 18.77 10.89
N LEU A 73 -9.69 19.03 9.98
CA LEU A 73 -9.89 18.15 8.83
C LEU A 73 -8.76 18.32 7.81
N LEU A 74 -8.41 17.23 7.13
CA LEU A 74 -7.39 17.24 6.09
C LEU A 74 -8.07 17.45 4.74
N GLN A 75 -7.52 18.33 3.91
CA GLN A 75 -8.03 18.52 2.55
C GLN A 75 -7.45 17.47 1.61
N GLU A 76 -8.31 16.88 0.79
CA GLU A 76 -7.89 15.98 -0.27
C GLU A 76 -7.19 16.74 -1.41
N CYS A 77 -6.19 16.09 -2.00
CA CYS A 77 -5.46 16.52 -3.18
C CYS A 77 -5.69 15.49 -4.28
N ASN A 78 -6.47 15.87 -5.30
CA ASN A 78 -6.86 15.01 -6.43
C ASN A 78 -5.70 14.21 -7.08
N THR A 79 -4.46 14.68 -6.99
CA THR A 79 -3.32 14.02 -7.62
C THR A 79 -2.77 12.82 -6.83
N ARG A 80 -3.04 12.73 -5.52
CA ARG A 80 -2.49 11.68 -4.64
C ARG A 80 -3.61 11.01 -3.84
N TRP A 81 -3.84 9.73 -4.13
CA TRP A 81 -4.87 8.93 -3.48
C TRP A 81 -4.72 8.90 -1.94
N SER A 82 -3.49 8.96 -1.43
CA SER A 82 -3.20 8.96 0.01
C SER A 82 -3.87 10.12 0.75
N SER A 83 -4.07 11.27 0.08
CA SER A 83 -4.78 12.39 0.68
C SER A 83 -6.28 12.11 0.89
N THR A 84 -6.91 11.32 0.02
CA THR A 84 -8.27 10.81 0.22
C THR A 84 -8.33 9.88 1.42
N PHE A 85 -7.36 8.98 1.55
CA PHE A 85 -7.25 8.07 2.69
C PHE A 85 -7.17 8.84 4.01
N TYR A 86 -6.19 9.73 4.18
CA TYR A 86 -6.02 10.48 5.43
C TYR A 86 -7.19 11.43 5.72
N MET A 87 -7.83 11.99 4.69
CA MET A 87 -9.05 12.80 4.86
C MET A 87 -10.17 11.97 5.52
N ILE A 88 -10.48 10.80 4.94
CA ILE A 88 -11.56 9.95 5.44
C ILE A 88 -11.20 9.38 6.81
N GLU A 89 -9.96 8.94 7.02
CA GLU A 89 -9.47 8.45 8.30
C GLU A 89 -9.63 9.53 9.40
N ARG A 90 -9.20 10.77 9.12
CA ARG A 90 -9.39 11.90 10.04
C ARG A 90 -10.86 12.16 10.32
N MET A 91 -11.73 12.11 9.31
CA MET A 91 -13.17 12.31 9.49
C MET A 91 -13.78 11.25 10.40
N ILE A 92 -13.36 9.99 10.27
CA ILE A 92 -13.81 8.90 11.15
C ILE A 92 -13.30 9.13 12.58
N GLN A 93 -12.06 9.60 12.75
CA GLN A 93 -11.48 9.89 14.07
C GLN A 93 -12.28 10.96 14.84
N ILE A 94 -12.83 11.96 14.15
CA ILE A 94 -13.60 13.05 14.75
C ILE A 94 -15.12 12.95 14.44
N GLN A 95 -15.60 11.73 14.15
CA GLN A 95 -16.98 11.47 13.73
C GLN A 95 -18.01 12.11 14.68
N ASP A 96 -17.84 11.95 16.00
CA ASP A 96 -18.78 12.47 16.99
C ASP A 96 -18.84 14.00 16.98
N SER A 97 -17.69 14.66 16.83
CA SER A 97 -17.59 16.11 16.74
C SER A 97 -18.30 16.64 15.49
N LEU A 98 -18.14 15.95 14.36
CA LEU A 98 -18.78 16.29 13.09
C LEU A 98 -20.30 16.10 13.17
N CYS A 99 -20.77 15.01 13.77
CA CYS A 99 -22.19 14.77 13.98
C CYS A 99 -22.83 15.84 14.88
N LEU A 100 -22.15 16.22 15.96
CA LEU A 100 -22.65 17.26 16.87
C LEU A 100 -22.68 18.64 16.21
N TYR A 101 -21.65 18.99 15.44
CA TYR A 101 -21.64 20.24 14.67
C TYR A 101 -22.76 20.24 13.63
N ALA A 102 -22.92 19.16 12.86
CA ALA A 102 -23.94 19.06 11.83
C ALA A 102 -25.36 19.04 12.38
N SER A 103 -25.57 18.72 13.67
CA SER A 103 -26.89 18.83 14.32
C SER A 103 -27.35 20.27 14.53
N LYS A 104 -26.40 21.21 14.61
CA LYS A 104 -26.64 22.65 14.88
C LYS A 104 -26.55 23.51 13.61
N HIS A 105 -25.96 22.98 12.53
CA HIS A 105 -25.64 23.71 11.30
C HIS A 105 -26.18 22.99 10.07
N ASN A 106 -26.61 23.76 9.07
CA ASN A 106 -27.11 23.22 7.80
C ASN A 106 -25.95 22.86 6.86
N ILE A 107 -25.19 21.82 7.22
CA ILE A 107 -24.11 21.25 6.39
C ILE A 107 -24.48 19.84 5.90
N PRO A 108 -23.86 19.33 4.83
CA PRO A 108 -24.07 17.95 4.39
C PRO A 108 -23.80 16.96 5.54
N GLN A 109 -24.80 16.12 5.85
CA GLN A 109 -24.69 15.09 6.87
C GLN A 109 -24.34 13.74 6.24
N ILE A 110 -23.44 13.02 6.92
CA ILE A 110 -23.12 11.62 6.62
C ILE A 110 -24.02 10.76 7.52
N SER A 111 -24.86 9.95 6.88
CA SER A 111 -25.76 9.01 7.55
C SER A 111 -24.98 7.90 8.28
N PRO A 112 -25.59 7.24 9.27
CA PRO A 112 -24.96 6.10 9.94
C PRO A 112 -24.47 5.01 8.98
N GLN A 113 -25.23 4.73 7.92
CA GLN A 113 -24.88 3.74 6.89
C GLN A 113 -23.67 4.19 6.07
N GLU A 114 -23.62 5.46 5.66
CA GLU A 114 -22.48 6.03 4.95
C GLU A 114 -21.21 6.02 5.82
N TRP A 115 -21.32 6.26 7.13
CA TRP A 115 -20.18 6.12 8.05
C TRP A 115 -19.64 4.69 8.08
N GLN A 116 -20.51 3.67 8.05
CA GLN A 116 -20.07 2.28 7.98
C GLN A 116 -19.37 1.98 6.64
N GLN A 117 -19.87 2.54 5.53
CA GLN A 117 -19.22 2.42 4.23
C GLN A 117 -17.83 3.08 4.22
N LEU A 118 -17.68 4.27 4.82
CA LEU A 118 -16.37 4.93 4.96
C LEU A 118 -15.39 4.10 5.80
N LYS A 119 -15.85 3.53 6.92
CA LYS A 119 -15.04 2.65 7.76
C LYS A 119 -14.56 1.42 6.98
N LYS A 120 -15.46 0.76 6.25
CA LYS A 120 -15.10 -0.39 5.41
C LYS A 120 -14.14 -0.01 4.28
N LEU A 121 -14.36 1.13 3.64
CA LEU A 121 -13.45 1.65 2.62
C LEU A 121 -12.05 1.91 3.18
N ILE A 122 -11.93 2.51 4.37
CA ILE A 122 -10.64 2.69 5.04
C ILE A 122 -9.97 1.35 5.35
N THR A 123 -10.72 0.35 5.85
CA THR A 123 -10.17 -1.00 6.06
C THR A 123 -9.56 -1.58 4.78
N LEU A 124 -10.17 -1.34 3.62
CA LEU A 124 -9.67 -1.80 2.33
C LEU A 124 -8.49 -0.98 1.78
N LEU A 125 -8.44 0.32 2.06
CA LEU A 125 -7.39 1.22 1.59
C LEU A 125 -6.13 1.19 2.48
N HIS A 126 -6.28 0.90 3.77
CA HIS A 126 -5.17 0.81 4.73
C HIS A 126 -4.02 -0.08 4.24
N PRO A 127 -4.25 -1.33 3.76
CA PRO A 127 -3.16 -2.17 3.29
C PRO A 127 -2.40 -1.58 2.08
N PHE A 128 -3.09 -0.82 1.22
CA PHE A 128 -2.41 -0.11 0.13
C PHE A 128 -1.53 1.03 0.64
N GLU A 129 -1.91 1.68 1.74
CA GLU A 129 -1.20 2.84 2.28
C GLU A 129 0.08 2.38 2.95
N GLU A 130 0.00 1.32 3.76
CA GLU A 130 1.16 0.71 4.41
C GLU A 130 2.18 0.23 3.37
N ILE A 131 1.75 -0.52 2.36
CA ILE A 131 2.65 -1.02 1.32
C ILE A 131 3.21 0.13 0.48
N THR A 132 2.38 1.11 0.10
CA THR A 132 2.87 2.25 -0.68
C THR A 132 3.92 3.03 0.11
N ARG A 133 3.73 3.23 1.41
CA ARG A 133 4.70 3.89 2.29
C ARG A 133 5.99 3.09 2.39
N GLU A 134 5.90 1.78 2.61
CA GLU A 134 7.05 0.87 2.65
C GLU A 134 7.82 0.91 1.33
N MET A 135 7.14 0.76 0.19
CA MET A 135 7.74 0.80 -1.15
C MET A 135 8.32 2.15 -1.55
N SER A 136 7.87 3.23 -0.90
CA SER A 136 8.40 4.58 -1.12
C SER A 136 9.61 4.90 -0.24
N GLY A 137 9.99 4.00 0.67
CA GLY A 137 11.15 4.14 1.53
C GLY A 137 12.48 4.17 0.78
N SER A 138 13.44 4.94 1.29
CA SER A 138 14.77 5.05 0.67
C SER A 138 15.62 3.78 0.80
N SER A 139 15.31 2.94 1.78
CA SER A 139 15.96 1.66 2.05
C SER A 139 15.26 0.48 1.36
N THR A 140 14.23 0.74 0.56
CA THR A 140 13.38 -0.33 0.03
C THR A 140 14.00 -0.97 -1.20
N SER A 141 14.12 -2.30 -1.15
CA SER A 141 14.67 -3.11 -2.23
C SER A 141 13.56 -3.68 -3.10
N ILE A 142 13.87 -3.89 -4.39
CA ILE A 142 13.00 -4.60 -5.33
C ILE A 142 12.65 -6.03 -4.86
N SER A 143 13.49 -6.64 -4.01
CA SER A 143 13.24 -7.93 -3.37
C SER A 143 11.98 -7.97 -2.50
N SER A 144 11.50 -6.82 -2.02
CA SER A 144 10.29 -6.72 -1.21
C SER A 144 8.99 -6.70 -2.03
N VAL A 145 9.06 -6.48 -3.34
CA VAL A 145 7.87 -6.24 -4.16
C VAL A 145 6.98 -7.48 -4.24
N ILE A 146 7.53 -8.66 -4.56
CA ILE A 146 6.77 -9.91 -4.63
C ILE A 146 6.11 -10.21 -3.27
N PRO A 147 6.84 -10.22 -2.13
CA PRO A 147 6.26 -10.41 -0.80
C PRO A 147 5.15 -9.42 -0.47
N LEU A 148 5.36 -8.11 -0.69
CA LEU A 148 4.38 -7.09 -0.33
C LEU A 148 3.10 -7.21 -1.18
N ILE A 149 3.23 -7.48 -2.48
CA ILE A 149 2.07 -7.69 -3.35
C ILE A 149 1.32 -8.98 -2.99
N HIS A 150 2.04 -10.06 -2.66
CA HIS A 150 1.42 -11.29 -2.17
C HIS A 150 0.62 -11.03 -0.89
N THR A 151 1.24 -10.36 0.10
CA THR A 151 0.60 -10.00 1.36
C THR A 151 -0.61 -9.08 1.16
N LEU A 152 -0.55 -8.14 0.20
CA LEU A 152 -1.69 -7.29 -0.16
C LEU A 152 -2.88 -8.12 -0.64
N LYS A 153 -2.65 -9.01 -1.61
CA LYS A 153 -3.70 -9.88 -2.16
C LYS A 153 -4.30 -10.75 -1.07
N HIS A 154 -3.46 -11.35 -0.22
CA HIS A 154 -3.90 -12.16 0.91
C HIS A 154 -4.76 -11.36 1.90
N THR A 155 -4.33 -10.15 2.25
CA THR A 155 -5.07 -9.28 3.18
C THR A 155 -6.45 -8.92 2.62
N LEU A 156 -6.54 -8.62 1.33
CA LEU A 156 -7.82 -8.35 0.66
C LEU A 156 -8.72 -9.59 0.60
N GLN A 157 -8.16 -10.77 0.35
CA GLN A 157 -8.92 -12.02 0.36
C GLN A 157 -9.46 -12.37 1.76
N ILE A 158 -8.66 -12.19 2.82
CA ILE A 158 -9.13 -12.34 4.20
C ILE A 158 -10.34 -11.42 4.43
N GLU A 159 -10.23 -10.14 4.04
CA GLU A 159 -11.32 -9.19 4.20
C GLU A 159 -12.57 -9.56 3.38
N ASN A 160 -12.39 -10.11 2.18
CA ASN A 160 -13.47 -10.59 1.32
C ASN A 160 -14.27 -11.74 1.95
N ASN A 161 -13.57 -12.60 2.72
CA ASN A 161 -14.17 -13.79 3.34
C ASN A 161 -14.81 -13.51 4.70
N LYS A 162 -14.70 -12.29 5.23
CA LYS A 162 -15.37 -11.92 6.48
C LYS A 162 -16.90 -11.81 6.29
N PRO A 163 -17.69 -12.24 7.29
CA PRO A 163 -19.15 -12.23 7.20
C PRO A 163 -19.77 -10.82 7.21
N ASP A 164 -19.05 -9.81 7.69
CA ASP A 164 -19.49 -8.41 7.72
C ASP A 164 -19.24 -7.68 6.38
N THR A 165 -18.56 -8.31 5.42
CA THR A 165 -18.33 -7.75 4.09
C THR A 165 -19.57 -7.97 3.22
N ASN A 166 -20.22 -6.88 2.84
CA ASN A 166 -21.38 -6.93 1.94
C ASN A 166 -20.97 -7.29 0.50
N GLU A 167 -21.94 -7.72 -0.31
CA GLU A 167 -21.67 -8.16 -1.69
C GLU A 167 -21.04 -7.05 -2.56
N LYS A 168 -21.45 -5.78 -2.40
CA LYS A 168 -20.83 -4.66 -3.13
C LYS A 168 -19.33 -4.55 -2.86
N PHE A 169 -18.93 -4.65 -1.59
CA PHE A 169 -17.52 -4.62 -1.19
C PHE A 169 -16.78 -5.89 -1.63
N LYS A 170 -17.43 -7.05 -1.64
CA LYS A 170 -16.83 -8.27 -2.21
C LYS A 170 -16.52 -8.11 -3.69
N ASP A 171 -17.45 -7.57 -4.47
CA ASP A 171 -17.24 -7.32 -5.90
C ASP A 171 -16.13 -6.28 -6.13
N LEU A 172 -16.10 -5.22 -5.32
CA LEU A 172 -15.01 -4.24 -5.32
C LEU A 172 -13.65 -4.89 -5.02
N ILE A 173 -13.58 -5.77 -4.02
CA ILE A 173 -12.35 -6.47 -3.65
C ILE A 173 -11.89 -7.38 -4.78
N LYS A 174 -12.78 -8.21 -5.34
CA LYS A 174 -12.45 -9.09 -6.48
C LYS A 174 -11.92 -8.29 -7.66
N SER A 175 -12.63 -7.22 -8.04
CA SER A 175 -12.19 -6.37 -9.15
C SER A 175 -10.85 -5.69 -8.87
N THR A 176 -10.58 -5.33 -7.62
CA THR A 176 -9.27 -4.79 -7.20
C THR A 176 -8.18 -5.85 -7.29
N ILE A 177 -8.45 -7.09 -6.87
CA ILE A 177 -7.52 -8.22 -6.99
C ILE A 177 -7.22 -8.50 -8.46
N ASP A 178 -8.21 -8.44 -9.35
CA ASP A 178 -8.02 -8.59 -10.80
C ASP A 178 -7.10 -7.51 -11.36
N GLN A 179 -7.25 -6.26 -10.92
CA GLN A 179 -6.34 -5.17 -11.29
C GLN A 179 -4.92 -5.37 -10.76
N LEU A 180 -4.77 -5.92 -9.55
CA LEU A 180 -3.46 -6.29 -9.02
C LEU A 180 -2.85 -7.44 -9.84
N ASN A 181 -3.63 -8.45 -10.24
CA ASN A 181 -3.18 -9.55 -11.07
C ASN A 181 -2.76 -9.08 -12.47
N SER A 182 -3.52 -8.18 -13.09
CA SER A 182 -3.17 -7.63 -14.41
C SER A 182 -1.86 -6.84 -14.41
N ARG A 183 -1.45 -6.29 -13.25
CA ARG A 183 -0.24 -5.44 -13.15
C ARG A 183 0.96 -6.14 -12.56
N PHE A 184 0.71 -7.11 -11.68
CA PHE A 184 1.73 -7.77 -10.88
C PHE A 184 1.67 -9.31 -10.97
N GLY A 185 0.81 -9.88 -11.83
CA GLY A 185 0.68 -11.33 -11.98
C GLY A 185 1.96 -11.99 -12.51
N GLU A 186 2.67 -11.29 -13.39
CA GLU A 186 3.87 -11.79 -14.06
C GLU A 186 5.19 -11.34 -13.38
N LEU A 187 5.14 -10.88 -12.13
CA LEU A 187 6.35 -10.42 -11.43
C LEU A 187 7.42 -11.53 -11.34
N HIS A 188 7.01 -12.79 -11.21
CA HIS A 188 7.92 -13.93 -11.13
C HIS A 188 8.64 -14.25 -12.45
N LEU A 189 8.06 -13.85 -13.60
CA LEU A 189 8.68 -14.01 -14.91
C LEU A 189 9.76 -12.96 -15.18
N ASN A 190 9.84 -11.91 -14.36
CA ASN A 190 10.84 -10.87 -14.50
C ASN A 190 12.02 -11.11 -13.55
N ASN A 191 13.18 -11.39 -14.15
CA ASN A 191 14.41 -11.74 -13.46
C ASN A 191 14.84 -10.70 -12.41
N PHE A 192 14.58 -9.41 -12.62
CA PHE A 192 14.91 -8.39 -11.62
C PHE A 192 14.14 -8.56 -10.31
N TYR A 193 12.88 -8.98 -10.37
CA TYR A 193 12.05 -9.19 -9.19
C TYR A 193 12.28 -10.56 -8.59
N SER A 194 12.30 -11.61 -9.41
CA SER A 194 12.40 -12.99 -8.96
C SER A 194 13.77 -13.30 -8.37
N ILE A 195 14.87 -12.97 -9.05
CA ILE A 195 16.24 -13.17 -8.52
C ILE A 195 16.47 -12.34 -7.26
N ALA A 196 16.10 -11.06 -7.27
CA ALA A 196 16.31 -10.20 -6.10
C ALA A 196 15.53 -10.68 -4.88
N THR A 197 14.29 -11.14 -5.07
CA THR A 197 13.47 -11.71 -3.98
C THR A 197 14.07 -13.02 -3.47
N TYR A 198 14.53 -13.91 -4.38
CA TYR A 198 15.15 -15.18 -4.01
C TYR A 198 16.45 -15.00 -3.23
N LEU A 199 17.30 -14.05 -3.64
CA LEU A 199 18.58 -13.77 -2.99
C LEU A 199 18.44 -13.02 -1.66
N ASP A 200 17.26 -12.46 -1.35
CA ASP A 200 17.02 -11.78 -0.09
C ASP A 200 16.82 -12.80 1.04
N PRO A 201 17.70 -12.80 2.07
CA PRO A 201 17.62 -13.78 3.16
C PRO A 201 16.30 -13.74 3.94
N ARG A 202 15.56 -12.63 3.88
CA ARG A 202 14.26 -12.46 4.55
C ARG A 202 13.16 -13.28 3.88
N TYR A 203 13.25 -13.53 2.58
CA TYR A 203 12.16 -14.12 1.78
C TYR A 203 12.54 -15.48 1.20
N LYS A 204 13.75 -15.61 0.63
CA LYS A 204 14.26 -16.84 0.02
C LYS A 204 13.22 -17.49 -0.90
N THR A 205 12.83 -18.73 -0.62
CA THR A 205 11.91 -19.53 -1.43
C THR A 205 10.44 -19.41 -1.03
N LYS A 206 10.09 -18.64 0.01
CA LYS A 206 8.74 -18.67 0.62
C LYS A 206 7.61 -18.18 -0.28
N PHE A 207 7.94 -17.35 -1.27
CA PHE A 207 6.97 -16.76 -2.19
C PHE A 207 6.99 -17.38 -3.59
N PHE A 208 7.72 -18.48 -3.76
CA PHE A 208 7.87 -19.18 -5.02
C PHE A 208 7.21 -20.56 -4.93
N ASN A 209 6.54 -20.97 -6.01
CA ASN A 209 6.23 -22.37 -6.25
C ASN A 209 7.47 -23.13 -6.76
N GLU A 210 7.38 -24.46 -6.87
CA GLU A 210 8.51 -25.30 -7.27
C GLU A 210 9.04 -24.94 -8.66
N VAL A 211 8.13 -24.67 -9.61
CA VAL A 211 8.49 -24.34 -11.00
C VAL A 211 9.21 -23.00 -11.09
N THR A 212 8.70 -21.96 -10.44
CA THR A 212 9.31 -20.63 -10.46
C THR A 212 10.65 -20.61 -9.72
N LYS A 213 10.78 -21.40 -8.65
CA LYS A 213 12.04 -21.60 -7.96
C LYS A 213 13.12 -22.20 -8.87
N GLU A 214 12.82 -23.29 -9.56
CA GLU A 214 13.77 -23.94 -10.48
C GLU A 214 14.20 -23.02 -11.63
N ASN A 215 13.26 -22.24 -12.16
CA ASN A 215 13.54 -21.24 -13.19
C ASN A 215 14.51 -20.17 -12.70
N VAL A 216 14.31 -19.65 -11.48
CA VAL A 216 15.19 -18.64 -10.88
C VAL A 216 16.58 -19.20 -10.60
N GLU A 217 16.67 -20.43 -10.09
CA GLU A 217 17.95 -21.10 -9.83
C GLU A 217 18.75 -21.32 -11.12
N SER A 218 18.08 -21.77 -12.19
CA SER A 218 18.69 -21.97 -13.51
C SER A 218 19.23 -20.66 -14.09
N GLU A 219 18.45 -19.59 -13.98
CA GLU A 219 18.86 -18.27 -14.46
C GLU A 219 20.07 -17.72 -13.68
N ILE A 220 20.11 -17.88 -12.36
CA ILE A 220 21.26 -17.49 -11.53
C ILE A 220 22.52 -18.25 -11.94
N ILE A 221 22.41 -19.56 -12.20
CA ILE A 221 23.55 -20.39 -12.64
C ILE A 221 24.06 -19.92 -14.01
N THR A 222 23.18 -19.64 -14.96
CA THR A 222 23.56 -19.08 -16.27
C THR A 222 24.31 -17.76 -16.11
N MET A 223 23.80 -16.83 -15.29
CA MET A 223 24.47 -15.54 -15.03
C MET A 223 25.86 -15.72 -14.41
N LEU A 224 26.05 -16.71 -13.53
CA LEU A 224 27.37 -17.01 -12.95
C LEU A 224 28.33 -17.67 -13.94
N GLY A 225 27.81 -18.46 -14.89
CA GLY A 225 28.58 -19.07 -15.98
C GLY A 225 29.15 -18.03 -16.96
N ASP A 226 28.33 -17.06 -17.36
CA ASP A 226 28.71 -15.99 -18.30
C ASP A 226 29.77 -15.02 -17.73
N VAL A 227 29.83 -14.87 -16.40
CA VAL A 227 30.86 -14.06 -15.72
C VAL A 227 32.25 -14.74 -15.82
N GLY A 228 32.29 -16.06 -15.99
CA GLY A 228 33.54 -16.81 -16.17
C GLY A 228 34.23 -16.62 -17.52
N GLU A 229 33.50 -16.19 -18.56
CA GLU A 229 34.04 -16.02 -19.92
C GLU A 229 34.41 -14.57 -20.27
N SER A 230 34.07 -13.60 -19.41
CA SER A 230 34.26 -12.16 -19.67
C SER A 230 35.40 -11.50 -18.86
N SER A 231 36.19 -12.29 -18.12
CA SER A 231 37.28 -11.80 -17.26
C SER A 231 38.68 -12.01 -17.87
N ASP A 232 38.87 -11.60 -19.12
CA ASP A 232 40.20 -11.29 -19.66
C ASP A 232 40.11 -10.08 -20.60
N THR A 233 40.26 -8.87 -20.04
CA THR A 233 41.23 -7.85 -20.51
C THR A 233 41.02 -6.48 -19.83
N ASN A 234 42.15 -5.96 -19.33
CA ASN A 234 42.51 -4.56 -19.09
C ASN A 234 42.30 -3.98 -17.67
N GLU A 235 43.28 -4.28 -16.82
CA GLU A 235 43.80 -3.34 -15.83
C GLU A 235 44.45 -2.13 -16.52
N ALA A 236 44.05 -0.92 -16.11
CA ALA A 236 44.92 0.25 -16.09
C ALA A 236 44.44 1.26 -15.04
N GLU A 237 45.36 1.61 -14.16
CA GLU A 237 45.23 2.47 -12.99
C GLU A 237 44.81 3.91 -13.31
N GLY A 238 44.14 4.56 -12.34
CA GLY A 238 43.86 5.99 -12.37
C GLY A 238 43.38 6.51 -11.01
N THR A 239 44.33 6.87 -10.15
CA THR A 239 44.16 7.46 -8.82
C THR A 239 43.37 8.78 -8.83
N SER A 240 42.41 8.96 -7.91
CA SER A 240 42.34 10.14 -7.01
C SER A 240 41.18 10.04 -6.00
N SER A 241 41.42 10.55 -4.81
CA SER A 241 40.44 10.88 -3.75
C SER A 241 40.78 12.31 -3.29
N PRO A 242 40.03 13.01 -2.42
CA PRO A 242 38.61 12.94 -2.01
C PRO A 242 37.93 14.34 -1.99
N VAL A 243 36.61 14.46 -1.74
CA VAL A 243 36.06 15.66 -1.05
C VAL A 243 34.91 15.28 -0.11
N ALA A 244 35.00 15.79 1.11
CA ALA A 244 34.10 15.56 2.23
C ALA A 244 32.93 16.57 2.34
N LYS A 245 31.95 16.16 3.16
CA LYS A 245 30.92 16.92 3.90
C LYS A 245 29.61 17.27 3.17
N ARG A 246 28.51 16.72 3.69
CA ARG A 246 27.60 17.50 4.55
C ARG A 246 26.78 16.60 5.50
N ALA A 247 26.91 16.85 6.80
CA ALA A 247 26.06 16.29 7.83
C ALA A 247 24.70 17.02 7.87
N ARG A 248 23.62 16.32 8.26
CA ARG A 248 22.39 16.95 8.74
C ARG A 248 21.86 16.25 9.99
N LEU A 249 21.40 17.11 10.90
CA LEU A 249 20.95 16.94 12.29
C LEU A 249 19.60 16.19 12.43
N PRO A 250 19.22 15.79 13.66
CA PRO A 250 18.46 14.57 13.95
C PRO A 250 16.95 14.70 13.78
N GLU A 251 16.32 13.56 13.48
CA GLU A 251 14.87 13.38 13.48
C GLU A 251 14.33 13.42 14.91
N GLY A 252 13.25 14.17 15.09
CA GLY A 252 12.49 14.25 16.34
C GLY A 252 11.58 13.04 16.50
N ASN A 253 11.55 12.53 17.74
CA ASN A 253 10.62 11.52 18.24
C ASN A 253 9.16 11.91 18.04
N GLU A 254 8.31 10.96 17.62
CA GLU A 254 6.95 10.80 18.16
C GLU A 254 6.56 9.30 18.21
N ALA A 255 6.42 8.78 19.44
CA ALA A 255 5.53 7.66 19.79
C ALA A 255 4.08 8.20 19.82
N THR A 256 2.98 7.48 19.53
CA THR A 256 2.41 6.21 20.06
C THR A 256 1.24 5.79 19.11
N THR A 257 1.14 4.53 18.65
CA THR A 257 0.38 3.37 19.18
C THR A 257 -1.07 3.23 18.67
N SER A 258 -1.34 2.09 18.00
CA SER A 258 -2.48 1.16 18.27
C SER A 258 -3.19 0.51 17.06
N THR A 259 -2.71 0.67 15.82
CA THR A 259 -3.23 -0.11 14.67
C THR A 259 -2.15 -0.40 13.60
N ARG A 260 -0.88 -0.38 14.00
CA ARG A 260 0.29 -0.28 13.09
C ARG A 260 0.79 -1.61 12.50
N ASP A 261 0.13 -2.73 12.79
CA ASP A 261 0.81 -4.03 12.70
C ASP A 261 0.12 -5.06 11.79
N ASN A 262 -0.96 -4.74 11.08
CA ASN A 262 -1.69 -5.80 10.36
C ASN A 262 -0.92 -6.37 9.16
N ILE A 263 -0.36 -5.56 8.25
CA ILE A 263 0.41 -6.12 7.11
C ILE A 263 1.71 -6.77 7.57
N THR A 264 2.43 -6.11 8.48
CA THR A 264 3.70 -6.65 9.00
C THR A 264 3.48 -7.94 9.78
N SER A 265 2.40 -8.04 10.55
CA SER A 265 1.98 -9.29 11.20
C SER A 265 1.65 -10.34 10.18
N ILE A 266 0.80 -10.06 9.17
CA ILE A 266 0.43 -11.04 8.14
C ILE A 266 1.66 -11.51 7.36
N LEU A 267 2.58 -10.60 7.00
CA LEU A 267 3.84 -10.97 6.36
C LEU A 267 4.69 -11.84 7.29
N SER A 268 4.78 -11.51 8.58
CA SER A 268 5.49 -12.32 9.56
C SER A 268 4.85 -13.69 9.72
N ASP A 269 3.53 -13.78 9.74
CA ASP A 269 2.79 -15.04 9.84
C ASP A 269 3.07 -15.93 8.62
N ILE A 270 3.05 -15.36 7.41
CA ILE A 270 3.45 -16.05 6.17
C ILE A 270 4.93 -16.51 6.24
N LEU A 271 5.80 -15.70 6.83
CA LEU A 271 7.21 -16.04 7.01
C LEU A 271 7.44 -17.06 8.14
N MET A 272 6.46 -17.31 9.02
CA MET A 272 6.57 -18.23 10.15
C MET A 272 5.77 -19.54 9.97
N SER A 273 4.87 -19.63 8.99
CA SER A 273 4.24 -20.90 8.63
C SER A 273 5.29 -21.92 8.18
N SER A 274 5.27 -23.10 8.82
CA SER A 274 6.14 -24.24 8.52
C SER A 274 5.74 -24.93 7.21
N ASP A 275 6.70 -25.51 6.49
CA ASP A 275 6.49 -26.23 5.22
C ASP A 275 5.76 -27.61 5.38
N GLU A 276 5.06 -27.87 6.50
CA GLU A 276 4.48 -29.19 6.81
C GLU A 276 2.99 -29.35 6.41
N ASP A 277 2.32 -28.31 5.90
CA ASP A 277 0.89 -28.37 5.54
C ASP A 277 0.62 -28.62 4.03
N ASP A 278 1.64 -28.95 3.23
CA ASP A 278 1.51 -29.04 1.76
C ASP A 278 0.89 -30.36 1.24
N ASP A 279 0.66 -31.38 2.07
CA ASP A 279 0.14 -32.69 1.60
C ASP A 279 -1.38 -32.93 1.79
N HIS A 280 -2.12 -32.03 2.47
CA HIS A 280 -3.57 -32.23 2.70
C HIS A 280 -4.43 -30.95 2.61
N ALA A 281 -4.21 -30.08 1.62
CA ALA A 281 -5.03 -28.89 1.40
C ALA A 281 -5.87 -28.93 0.10
N SER A 282 -6.66 -29.99 -0.11
CA SER A 282 -7.71 -30.02 -1.16
C SER A 282 -9.12 -29.67 -0.65
N ALA A 283 -9.27 -29.10 0.55
CA ALA A 283 -10.59 -28.82 1.11
C ALA A 283 -10.63 -27.57 1.99
N ASN A 284 -10.30 -26.40 1.45
CA ASN A 284 -10.91 -25.10 1.80
C ASN A 284 -10.30 -24.03 0.88
N GLY A 285 -11.13 -23.35 0.09
CA GLY A 285 -10.73 -22.45 -1.00
C GLY A 285 -10.11 -21.12 -0.55
N ASN A 286 -8.98 -21.18 0.16
CA ASN A 286 -8.30 -20.03 0.77
C ASN A 286 -6.81 -19.99 0.42
N VAL A 287 -6.47 -20.33 -0.82
CA VAL A 287 -5.08 -20.28 -1.32
C VAL A 287 -4.94 -19.00 -2.15
N VAL A 288 -4.16 -18.03 -1.65
CA VAL A 288 -3.49 -17.09 -2.55
C VAL A 288 -2.37 -17.88 -3.19
N ASP A 289 -2.41 -18.03 -4.50
CA ASP A 289 -1.37 -18.76 -5.21
C ASP A 289 -0.01 -18.10 -4.94
N LYS A 290 0.94 -18.91 -4.44
CA LYS A 290 2.37 -18.58 -4.46
C LYS A 290 2.76 -18.34 -5.91
N PHE A 291 3.66 -17.39 -6.13
CA PHE A 291 4.06 -17.00 -7.47
C PHE A 291 4.86 -18.09 -8.19
#